data_AF-A0AAE3NRA6-F1
#
_entry.id   AF-A0AAE3NRA6-F1
#
_cell.length_a   1.000
_cell.length_b   1.000
_cell.length_c   1.000
_cell.angle_alpha   90.00
_cell.angle_beta   90.00
_cell.angle_gamma   90.00
#
_symmetry.space_group_name_H-M   'P 1'
#
loop_
_entity.id
_entity.type
_entity.pdbx_description
1 polymer ?
#
loop_
_entity_poly.entity_id
_entity_poly.type
_entity_poly.pdbx_seq_one_letter_code
_entity_poly.pdbx_strand_id
1 'polypeptide(L)'
;MTMRSSSIAILAAGALACPANALTPAMPQCSRAELAPQETGYEGYAYSIAGNGFVSYERRLLGGGRWEFILEHCPSRQRLTVFVTGGDESLNRQSLYNAIAPVLAASESEKAYTLQDLGRLARDAGAEAGVARAGYLSCVCAQLGY
;
A
#
# COMPACT_ATOMS: atom_id res chain seq x y z
N MET A 1 53.13 21.47 41.79
CA MET A 1 51.94 20.68 41.42
C MET A 1 50.94 21.59 40.71
N THR A 2 50.56 21.23 39.48
CA THR A 2 49.33 21.59 38.73
C THR A 2 48.59 22.90 39.06
N MET A 3 48.67 23.86 38.13
CA MET A 3 47.64 24.88 37.92
C MET A 3 46.28 24.22 37.58
N ARG A 4 45.17 24.87 37.96
CA ARG A 4 43.82 24.59 37.44
C ARG A 4 43.24 25.83 36.77
N SER A 5 43.51 26.00 35.49
CA SER A 5 42.72 26.92 34.65
C SER A 5 41.29 26.40 34.55
N SER A 6 40.32 27.22 34.94
CA SER A 6 38.90 26.96 34.73
C SER A 6 38.41 27.88 33.62
N SER A 7 38.51 27.43 32.37
CA SER A 7 37.95 28.13 31.21
C SER A 7 36.56 27.59 30.91
N ILE A 8 35.60 28.51 30.76
CA ILE A 8 34.21 28.26 30.41
C ILE A 8 34.13 27.78 28.96
N ALA A 9 33.28 26.77 28.69
CA ALA A 9 32.80 26.47 27.35
C ALA A 9 31.27 26.32 27.38
N ILE A 10 30.58 27.36 26.94
CA ILE A 10 29.15 27.30 26.61
C ILE A 10 29.06 26.64 25.23
N LEU A 11 28.25 25.59 25.10
CA LEU A 11 27.76 25.13 23.79
C LEU A 11 26.30 24.69 23.94
N ALA A 12 25.41 25.65 23.70
CA ALA A 12 24.01 25.37 23.47
C ALA A 12 23.83 24.80 22.05
N ALA A 13 23.22 23.62 21.95
CA ALA A 13 22.55 23.16 20.74
C ALA A 13 21.63 21.98 21.09
N GLY A 14 20.43 22.29 21.59
CA GLY A 14 19.33 21.33 21.66
C GLY A 14 18.79 21.04 20.25
N ALA A 15 19.63 20.51 19.38
CA ALA A 15 19.27 20.13 18.01
C ALA A 15 18.58 18.76 18.02
N LEU A 16 17.31 18.75 18.44
CA LEU A 16 16.35 17.76 17.95
C LEU A 16 16.04 18.08 16.48
N ALA A 17 17.07 17.96 15.64
CA ALA A 17 16.86 17.79 14.22
C ALA A 17 16.21 16.43 14.03
N CYS A 18 14.97 16.43 13.54
CA CYS A 18 14.41 15.28 12.85
C CYS A 18 14.76 15.40 11.36
N PRO A 19 15.89 14.87 10.86
CA PRO A 19 16.09 14.68 9.43
C PRO A 19 15.27 13.45 8.98
N ALA A 20 13.95 13.60 9.05
CA ALA A 20 12.98 12.65 8.51
C ALA A 20 11.92 13.34 7.64
N ASN A 21 12.26 14.51 7.08
CA ASN A 21 11.88 14.81 5.70
C ASN A 21 12.63 13.85 4.77
N ALA A 22 12.32 12.55 4.90
CA ALA A 22 12.50 11.61 3.81
C ALA A 22 11.53 12.06 2.73
N LEU A 23 12.02 12.96 1.88
CA LEU A 23 11.51 13.15 0.54
C LEU A 23 11.52 11.76 -0.09
N THR A 24 10.40 11.04 -0.02
CA THR A 24 10.21 9.80 -0.76
C THR A 24 10.52 10.15 -2.21
N PRO A 25 11.62 9.61 -2.79
CA PRO A 25 11.92 9.91 -4.17
C PRO A 25 10.74 9.46 -5.01
N ALA A 26 10.33 10.27 -5.99
CA ALA A 26 9.32 9.86 -6.95
C ALA A 26 9.87 8.67 -7.74
N MET A 27 9.57 7.44 -7.28
CA MET A 27 10.25 6.23 -7.72
C MET A 27 9.98 5.96 -9.20
N PRO A 28 10.98 6.12 -10.09
CA PRO A 28 10.77 6.01 -11.51
C PRO A 28 11.27 4.64 -11.99
N GLN A 29 10.65 3.54 -11.54
CA GLN A 29 10.77 2.23 -12.20
C GLN A 29 9.71 1.16 -11.83
N CYS A 30 9.05 1.23 -10.67
CA CYS A 30 7.86 0.39 -10.40
C CYS A 30 6.67 0.73 -11.33
N SER A 31 6.72 1.86 -12.03
CA SER A 31 5.71 2.27 -13.02
C SER A 31 5.77 1.49 -14.34
N ARG A 32 6.86 0.76 -14.64
CA ARG A 32 7.08 0.04 -15.92
C ARG A 32 7.95 -1.22 -15.84
N ALA A 33 8.20 -1.80 -14.66
CA ALA A 33 8.80 -3.14 -14.56
C ALA A 33 7.79 -4.17 -15.09
N GLU A 34 7.89 -4.50 -16.39
CA GLU A 34 6.85 -5.11 -17.25
C GLU A 34 5.58 -5.53 -16.50
N LEU A 35 4.67 -4.57 -16.30
CA LEU A 35 3.30 -4.85 -15.89
C LEU A 35 2.83 -6.02 -16.76
N ALA A 36 2.51 -7.16 -16.13
CA ALA A 36 2.11 -8.37 -16.85
C ALA A 36 1.06 -7.95 -17.88
N PRO A 37 1.07 -8.37 -19.17
CA PRO A 37 0.38 -7.65 -20.25
C PRO A 37 -1.10 -7.28 -19.99
N GLN A 38 -1.78 -8.04 -19.14
CA GLN A 38 -3.14 -7.81 -18.62
C GLN A 38 -3.30 -6.52 -17.76
N GLU A 39 -2.23 -6.04 -17.15
CA GLU A 39 -2.17 -4.88 -16.25
C GLU A 39 -1.86 -3.56 -16.99
N THR A 40 -1.45 -3.63 -18.27
CA THR A 40 -1.26 -2.45 -19.14
C THR A 40 -2.55 -1.69 -19.43
N GLY A 41 -3.70 -2.36 -19.28
CA GLY A 41 -5.04 -1.77 -19.38
C GLY A 41 -5.48 -1.00 -18.14
N TYR A 42 -4.59 -0.75 -17.16
CA TYR A 42 -4.92 -0.07 -15.90
C TYR A 42 -3.97 1.10 -15.61
N GLU A 43 -4.47 2.08 -14.88
CA GLU A 43 -3.72 3.18 -14.28
C GLU A 43 -3.90 3.21 -12.75
N GLY A 44 -3.06 3.97 -12.03
CA GLY A 44 -3.00 3.98 -10.57
C GLY A 44 -1.66 3.42 -10.09
N TYR A 45 -1.69 2.39 -9.22
CA TYR A 45 -0.52 1.73 -8.62
C TYR A 45 0.24 2.56 -7.58
N ALA A 46 -0.39 3.58 -7.00
CA ALA A 46 0.09 4.16 -5.75
C ALA A 46 -0.06 3.10 -4.64
N TYR A 47 1.06 2.54 -4.19
CA TYR A 47 1.08 1.46 -3.20
C TYR A 47 1.39 1.98 -1.79
N SER A 48 0.95 1.21 -0.81
CA SER A 48 1.31 1.34 0.60
C SER A 48 1.82 0.00 1.13
N ILE A 49 2.81 0.04 2.00
CA ILE A 49 3.30 -1.16 2.70
C ILE A 49 2.47 -1.31 3.97
N ALA A 50 1.58 -2.29 3.97
CA ALA A 50 0.94 -2.74 5.19
C ALA A 50 1.91 -3.66 5.95
N GLY A 51 1.92 -3.58 7.29
CA GLY A 51 2.84 -4.38 8.11
C GLY A 51 2.72 -5.89 7.86
N ASN A 52 3.68 -6.66 8.38
CA ASN A 52 3.68 -8.13 8.29
C ASN A 52 3.77 -8.71 6.86
N GLY A 53 4.45 -8.01 5.95
CA GLY A 53 4.71 -8.51 4.59
C GLY A 53 3.51 -8.39 3.65
N PHE A 54 2.65 -7.40 3.88
CA PHE A 54 1.56 -7.06 2.97
C PHE A 54 1.89 -5.82 2.14
N VAL A 55 1.37 -5.75 0.92
CA VAL A 55 1.37 -4.54 0.10
C VAL A 55 -0.03 -4.32 -0.44
N SER A 56 -0.53 -3.09 -0.28
CA SER A 56 -1.84 -2.68 -0.79
C SER A 56 -1.70 -1.61 -1.86
N TYR A 57 -2.52 -1.65 -2.91
CA TYR A 57 -2.56 -0.59 -3.92
C TYR A 57 -3.93 -0.49 -4.60
N GLU A 58 -4.25 0.70 -5.07
CA GLU A 58 -5.43 0.98 -5.89
C GLU A 58 -5.07 1.08 -7.37
N ARG A 59 -5.96 0.62 -8.25
CA ARG A 59 -5.89 0.83 -9.69
C ARG A 59 -7.28 0.93 -10.31
N ARG A 60 -7.37 1.53 -11.49
CA ARG A 60 -8.60 1.61 -12.29
C ARG A 60 -8.32 1.27 -13.75
N LEU A 61 -9.33 0.78 -14.45
CA LEU A 61 -9.21 0.43 -15.86
C LEU A 61 -9.04 1.70 -16.71
N LEU A 62 -8.14 1.68 -17.70
CA LEU A 62 -8.03 2.72 -18.72
C LEU A 62 -9.30 2.73 -19.58
N GLY A 63 -9.97 3.88 -19.62
CA GLY A 63 -11.35 3.99 -20.14
C GLY A 63 -12.41 4.03 -19.04
N GLY A 64 -12.02 3.89 -17.77
CA GLY A 64 -12.88 3.97 -16.60
C GLY A 64 -13.74 2.71 -16.41
N GLY A 65 -14.79 2.86 -15.62
CA GLY A 65 -15.83 1.84 -15.47
C GLY A 65 -15.53 0.77 -14.43
N ARG A 66 -14.28 0.59 -14.03
CA ARG A 66 -13.84 -0.43 -13.04
C ARG A 66 -12.72 0.10 -12.15
N TRP A 67 -12.91 -0.04 -10.84
CA TRP A 67 -11.96 0.35 -9.80
C TRP A 67 -11.61 -0.87 -8.93
N GLU A 68 -10.33 -1.08 -8.64
CA GLU A 68 -9.83 -2.20 -7.86
C GLU A 68 -8.93 -1.73 -6.71
N PHE A 69 -9.13 -2.33 -5.54
CA PHE A 69 -8.18 -2.33 -4.42
C PHE A 69 -7.58 -3.73 -4.30
N ILE A 70 -6.27 -3.79 -4.13
CA ILE A 70 -5.50 -5.03 -4.08
C ILE A 70 -4.74 -5.07 -2.78
N LEU A 71 -4.75 -6.24 -2.13
CA LEU A 71 -3.97 -6.53 -0.93
C LEU A 71 -3.21 -7.85 -1.16
N GLU A 72 -1.90 -7.77 -1.35
CA GLU A 72 -1.03 -8.91 -1.60
C GLU A 72 -0.24 -9.27 -0.34
N HIS A 73 -0.19 -10.55 0.03
CA HIS A 73 0.65 -11.06 1.11
C HIS A 73 1.91 -11.72 0.50
N CYS A 74 3.00 -10.95 0.49
CA CYS A 74 4.20 -11.25 -0.30
C CYS A 74 4.83 -12.61 0.01
N PRO A 75 4.99 -13.04 1.29
CA PRO A 75 5.52 -14.37 1.62
C PRO A 75 4.69 -15.53 1.06
N SER A 76 3.35 -15.42 1.10
CA SER A 76 2.45 -16.48 0.63
C SER A 76 2.17 -16.45 -0.87
N ARG A 77 2.52 -15.35 -1.55
CA ARG A 77 2.17 -15.07 -2.95
C ARG A 77 0.65 -15.13 -3.21
N GLN A 78 -0.17 -14.81 -2.23
CA GLN A 78 -1.62 -14.67 -2.37
C GLN A 78 -2.01 -13.18 -2.46
N ARG A 79 -3.05 -12.87 -3.23
CA ARG A 79 -3.67 -11.55 -3.27
C ARG A 79 -5.18 -11.64 -3.11
N LEU A 80 -5.73 -10.72 -2.32
CA LEU A 80 -7.11 -10.31 -2.41
C LEU A 80 -7.22 -9.20 -3.48
N THR A 81 -8.23 -9.27 -4.32
CA THR A 81 -8.65 -8.17 -5.20
C THR A 81 -10.10 -7.88 -4.91
N VAL A 82 -10.37 -6.68 -4.39
CA VAL A 82 -11.69 -6.09 -4.21
C VAL A 82 -11.94 -5.15 -5.37
N PHE A 83 -13.12 -5.18 -5.99
CA PHE A 83 -13.42 -4.32 -7.11
C PHE A 83 -14.89 -3.94 -7.20
N VAL A 84 -15.13 -2.81 -7.84
CA VAL A 84 -16.46 -2.30 -8.19
C VAL A 84 -16.48 -1.92 -9.67
N THR A 85 -17.63 -2.03 -10.30
CA THR A 85 -17.83 -1.73 -11.73
C THR A 85 -19.12 -0.93 -11.90
N GLY A 86 -19.08 0.15 -12.67
CA GLY A 86 -20.20 1.10 -12.80
C GLY A 86 -19.86 2.27 -13.73
N GLY A 87 -20.88 2.96 -14.25
CA GLY A 87 -20.69 3.99 -15.28
C GLY A 87 -20.17 5.36 -14.80
N ASP A 88 -20.14 5.62 -13.49
CA ASP A 88 -19.70 6.88 -12.89
C ASP A 88 -18.44 6.64 -12.04
N GLU A 89 -17.33 7.27 -12.43
CA GLU A 89 -16.03 7.16 -11.75
C GLU A 89 -16.06 7.65 -10.30
N SER A 90 -16.86 8.68 -9.99
CA SER A 90 -16.96 9.23 -8.64
C SER A 90 -17.71 8.27 -7.71
N LEU A 91 -18.80 7.67 -8.22
CA LEU A 91 -19.55 6.64 -7.49
C LEU A 91 -18.75 5.35 -7.35
N ASN A 92 -18.00 4.93 -8.37
CA ASN A 92 -17.09 3.79 -8.28
C ASN A 92 -16.05 4.00 -7.17
N ARG A 93 -15.35 5.13 -7.16
CA ARG A 93 -14.32 5.41 -6.14
C ARG A 93 -14.92 5.43 -4.72
N GLN A 94 -16.07 6.08 -4.52
CA GLN A 94 -16.73 6.08 -3.22
C GLN A 94 -17.19 4.66 -2.80
N SER A 95 -17.72 3.88 -3.73
CA SER A 95 -18.17 2.51 -3.47
C SER A 95 -17.00 1.59 -3.10
N LEU A 96 -15.85 1.75 -3.77
CA LEU A 96 -14.62 1.04 -3.40
C LEU A 96 -14.17 1.41 -1.98
N TYR A 97 -14.12 2.71 -1.63
CA TYR A 97 -13.76 3.13 -0.27
C TYR A 97 -14.70 2.59 0.80
N ASN A 98 -16.02 2.60 0.55
CA ASN A 98 -16.99 2.00 1.46
C ASN A 98 -16.74 0.49 1.65
N ALA A 99 -16.38 -0.22 0.58
CA ALA A 99 -16.15 -1.67 0.61
C ALA A 99 -14.81 -2.07 1.26
N ILE A 100 -13.76 -1.25 1.14
CA ILE A 100 -12.45 -1.57 1.74
C ILE A 100 -12.29 -1.07 3.17
N ALA A 101 -13.11 -0.11 3.63
CA ALA A 101 -13.09 0.34 5.04
C ALA A 101 -13.15 -0.81 6.07
N PRO A 102 -14.08 -1.79 5.99
CA PRO A 102 -14.07 -2.95 6.91
C PRO A 102 -12.90 -3.91 6.67
N VAL A 103 -12.36 -3.99 5.44
CA VAL A 103 -11.19 -4.82 5.12
C VAL A 103 -9.93 -4.26 5.79
N LEU A 104 -9.70 -2.96 5.69
CA LEU A 104 -8.57 -2.26 6.30
C LEU A 104 -8.64 -2.38 7.83
N ALA A 105 -9.79 -2.03 8.43
CA ALA A 105 -9.99 -2.15 9.87
C ALA A 105 -9.82 -3.58 10.41
N ALA A 106 -10.18 -4.60 9.62
CA ALA A 106 -9.92 -6.00 9.98
C ALA A 106 -8.43 -6.37 9.86
N SER A 107 -7.75 -5.91 8.80
CA SER A 107 -6.33 -6.17 8.55
C SER A 107 -5.38 -5.49 9.55
N GLU A 108 -5.81 -4.37 10.16
CA GLU A 108 -5.08 -3.65 11.20
C GLU A 108 -5.38 -4.17 12.62
N SER A 109 -6.37 -5.06 12.78
CA SER A 109 -6.75 -5.60 14.09
C SER A 109 -5.85 -6.74 14.55
N GLU A 110 -5.77 -6.94 15.87
CA GLU A 110 -5.05 -8.08 16.48
C GLU A 110 -5.68 -9.46 16.18
N LYS A 111 -6.84 -9.51 15.51
CA LYS A 111 -7.50 -10.75 15.14
C LYS A 111 -6.92 -11.31 13.85
N ALA A 112 -6.61 -12.60 13.83
CA ALA A 112 -6.19 -13.29 12.63
C ALA A 112 -7.36 -13.44 11.63
N TYR A 113 -7.34 -12.65 10.55
CA TYR A 113 -8.24 -12.80 9.40
C TYR A 113 -7.50 -13.45 8.22
N THR A 114 -8.17 -14.35 7.50
CA THR A 114 -7.66 -14.85 6.21
C THR A 114 -8.02 -13.88 5.08
N LEU A 115 -7.31 -13.95 3.95
CA LEU A 115 -7.69 -13.20 2.74
C LEU A 115 -9.11 -13.53 2.26
N GLN A 116 -9.60 -14.75 2.54
CA GLN A 116 -10.96 -15.20 2.23
C GLN A 116 -12.01 -14.50 3.12
N ASP A 117 -11.69 -14.27 4.40
CA ASP A 117 -12.55 -13.52 5.33
C ASP A 117 -12.57 -12.04 4.98
N LEU A 118 -11.41 -11.44 4.70
CA LEU A 118 -11.30 -10.07 4.20
C LEU A 118 -12.10 -9.89 2.89
N GLY A 119 -12.01 -10.86 1.96
CA GLY A 119 -12.85 -10.87 0.77
C GLY A 119 -14.35 -11.07 1.04
N ARG A 120 -14.74 -11.66 2.18
CA ARG A 120 -16.15 -11.73 2.60
C ARG A 120 -16.63 -10.35 3.06
N LEU A 121 -15.86 -9.67 3.91
CA LEU A 121 -16.18 -8.31 4.39
C LEU A 121 -16.40 -7.33 3.22
N ALA A 122 -15.56 -7.40 2.18
CA ALA A 122 -15.73 -6.58 0.98
C ALA A 122 -17.04 -6.88 0.21
N ARG A 123 -17.46 -8.15 0.13
CA ARG A 123 -18.71 -8.56 -0.52
C ARG A 123 -19.94 -8.19 0.30
N ASP A 124 -19.86 -8.34 1.62
CA ASP A 124 -20.93 -7.91 2.54
C ASP A 124 -21.13 -6.39 2.50
N ALA A 125 -20.09 -5.62 2.14
CA ALA A 125 -20.13 -4.19 1.88
C ALA A 125 -20.46 -3.80 0.42
N GLY A 126 -20.84 -4.76 -0.44
CA GLY A 126 -21.39 -4.51 -1.78
C GLY A 126 -20.40 -4.47 -2.94
N ALA A 127 -19.12 -4.79 -2.73
CA ALA A 127 -18.15 -4.97 -3.81
C ALA A 127 -18.06 -6.43 -4.28
N GLU A 128 -17.46 -6.65 -5.45
CA GLU A 128 -16.97 -7.98 -5.81
C GLU A 128 -15.58 -8.20 -5.21
N ALA A 129 -15.27 -9.43 -4.80
CA ALA A 129 -13.95 -9.74 -4.26
C ALA A 129 -13.52 -11.19 -4.53
N GLY A 130 -12.27 -11.37 -4.93
CA GLY A 130 -11.66 -12.67 -5.21
C GLY A 130 -10.26 -12.80 -4.62
N VAL A 131 -9.91 -14.02 -4.19
CA VAL A 131 -8.56 -14.36 -3.72
C VAL A 131 -7.89 -15.24 -4.78
N ALA A 132 -6.69 -14.87 -5.20
CA ALA A 132 -5.92 -15.56 -6.22
C ALA A 132 -4.43 -15.61 -5.86
N ARG A 133 -3.63 -16.38 -6.61
CA ARG A 133 -2.16 -16.30 -6.54
C ARG A 133 -1.70 -15.02 -7.23
N ALA A 134 -0.81 -14.26 -6.59
CA ALA A 134 -0.21 -13.06 -7.17
C ALA A 134 0.67 -13.42 -8.39
N GLY A 135 0.47 -12.70 -9.49
CA GLY A 135 1.21 -12.89 -10.74
C GLY A 135 2.71 -12.64 -10.57
N TYR A 136 3.54 -13.25 -11.41
CA TYR A 136 4.99 -13.40 -11.20
C TYR A 136 5.78 -12.09 -10.99
N LEU A 137 5.21 -10.91 -11.30
CA LEU A 137 5.86 -9.60 -11.23
C LEU A 137 5.25 -8.61 -10.20
N SER A 138 4.20 -8.99 -9.46
CA SER A 138 3.68 -8.16 -8.37
C SER A 138 4.03 -8.73 -6.99
N CYS A 139 4.32 -7.78 -6.08
CA CYS A 139 4.41 -7.89 -4.63
C CYS A 139 4.89 -6.60 -3.91
N VAL A 140 5.13 -5.40 -4.46
CA VAL A 140 5.31 -4.85 -5.84
C VAL A 140 6.81 -4.63 -6.05
N CYS A 141 7.39 -5.19 -7.12
CA CYS A 141 8.86 -5.33 -7.34
C CYS A 141 9.68 -5.93 -6.16
N ALA A 142 9.02 -6.35 -5.07
CA ALA A 142 9.58 -7.03 -3.91
C ALA A 142 10.60 -6.23 -3.04
N GLN A 143 10.17 -5.06 -2.53
CA GLN A 143 10.60 -4.52 -1.22
C GLN A 143 12.10 -4.14 -1.05
N LEU A 144 12.96 -4.28 -2.07
CA LEU A 144 14.43 -4.33 -1.92
C LEU A 144 15.29 -3.59 -2.98
N GLY A 145 14.76 -2.55 -3.65
CA GLY A 145 15.61 -1.60 -4.39
C GLY A 145 16.23 -2.11 -5.70
N TYR A 146 15.42 -2.77 -6.52
CA TYR A 146 15.67 -3.07 -7.94
C TYR A 146 14.41 -2.70 -8.76
#